data_AF-A0A3B0P041-F1
#
_entry.id   AF-A0A3B0P041-F1
#
_cell.length_a   1.000
_cell.length_b   1.000
_cell.length_c   1.000
_cell.angle_alpha   90.00
_cell.angle_beta   90.00
_cell.angle_gamma   90.00
#
_symmetry.space_group_name_H-M   'P 1'
#
loop_
_entity.id
_entity.type
_entity.pdbx_description
1 polymer ?
#
loop_
_entity_poly.entity_id
_entity_poly.type
_entity_poly.pdbx_seq_one_letter_code
_entity_poly.pdbx_strand_id
1 'polypeptide(L)' 'MPLDEDYAEYIKGSIVADLKNTDFTGNAGSSSAAMFLKEFTNDIEYIHFDIAGTCDINEKPMFPMVKTITELLLK' A
#
# COMPACT_ATOMS: atom_id res chain seq x y z
N MET A 1 -3.96 3.45 8.44
CA MET A 1 -3.74 4.17 7.17
C MET A 1 -5.06 4.19 6.42
N PRO A 2 -5.64 5.36 6.09
CA PRO A 2 -6.88 5.44 5.34
C PRO A 2 -6.63 5.16 3.85
N LEU A 3 -7.51 4.34 3.25
CA LEU A 3 -7.63 4.16 1.80
C LEU A 3 -8.74 5.11 1.33
N ASP A 4 -8.41 6.39 1.25
CA ASP A 4 -9.33 7.45 0.83
C ASP A 4 -9.28 7.68 -0.68
N GLU A 5 -10.42 8.02 -1.27
CA GLU A 5 -10.54 8.33 -2.71
C GLU A 5 -9.77 9.60 -3.09
N ASP A 6 -9.61 10.54 -2.15
CA ASP A 6 -8.82 11.76 -2.35
C ASP A 6 -7.37 11.45 -2.76
N TYR A 7 -6.80 10.34 -2.26
CA TYR A 7 -5.45 9.90 -2.65
C TYR A 7 -5.42 9.28 -4.05
N ALA A 8 -6.55 8.76 -4.54
CA ALA A 8 -6.66 8.21 -5.89
C ALA A 8 -6.78 9.29 -6.97
N GLU A 9 -7.26 10.50 -6.62
CA GLU A 9 -7.41 11.60 -7.58
C GLU A 9 -6.06 11.98 -8.22
N TYR A 10 -5.01 12.09 -7.41
CA TYR A 10 -3.67 12.41 -7.90
C TYR A 10 -3.08 11.34 -8.81
N ILE A 11 -3.40 10.07 -8.53
CA ILE A 11 -2.97 8.89 -9.29
C ILE A 11 -3.70 8.85 -10.64
N LYS A 12 -5.01 9.15 -10.67
CA LYS A 12 -5.83 9.17 -11.89
C LYS A 12 -5.64 10.42 -12.74
N GLY A 13 -5.06 11.50 -12.18
CA GLY A 13 -4.85 12.78 -12.87
C GLY A 13 -3.72 12.81 -13.91
N SER A 14 -3.44 11.71 -14.61
CA SER A 14 -2.44 11.67 -15.69
C SER A 14 -2.99 12.28 -16.98
N ILE A 15 -2.16 13.08 -17.66
CA ILE A 15 -2.55 13.77 -18.92
C ILE A 15 -2.38 12.83 -20.12
N VAL A 16 -1.50 11.85 -20.02
CA VAL A 16 -1.01 11.04 -21.16
C VAL A 16 -1.27 9.55 -20.99
N ALA A 17 -1.30 9.06 -19.75
CA ALA A 17 -1.46 7.64 -19.42
C ALA A 17 -2.70 7.43 -18.55
N ASP A 18 -3.12 6.19 -18.34
CA ASP A 18 -4.30 5.87 -17.53
C ASP A 18 -4.09 6.17 -16.03
N LEU A 19 -2.86 5.97 -15.53
CA LEU A 19 -2.50 6.15 -14.12
C LEU A 19 -1.08 6.73 -13.97
N LYS A 20 -0.84 7.46 -12.87
CA LYS A 20 0.50 7.81 -12.37
C LYS A 20 0.91 6.81 -11.30
N ASN A 21 2.18 6.42 -11.29
CA ASN A 21 2.71 5.47 -10.30
C ASN A 21 2.98 6.10 -8.93
N THR A 22 2.99 7.42 -8.83
CA THR A 22 3.20 8.15 -7.57
C THR A 22 2.55 9.53 -7.66
N ASP A 23 2.15 10.07 -6.51
CA ASP A 23 1.94 11.51 -6.41
C ASP A 23 3.30 12.21 -6.17
N PHE A 24 3.37 13.49 -6.57
CA PHE A 24 4.57 14.34 -6.41
C PHE A 24 4.42 15.33 -5.25
N THR A 25 3.35 15.23 -4.47
CA THR A 25 3.06 16.10 -3.31
C THR A 25 3.95 15.74 -2.11
N GLY A 26 4.41 14.49 -2.02
CA GLY A 26 5.25 14.01 -0.92
C GLY A 26 4.51 13.76 0.39
N ASN A 27 3.19 13.98 0.42
CA ASN A 27 2.33 13.74 1.57
C ASN A 27 1.63 12.38 1.42
N ALA A 28 1.46 11.66 2.53
CA ALA A 28 0.69 10.41 2.58
C ALA A 28 1.13 9.31 1.59
N GLY A 29 2.44 9.22 1.27
CA GLY A 29 2.97 8.30 0.27
C GLY A 29 2.57 6.82 0.44
N SER A 30 2.48 6.31 1.68
CA SER A 30 2.01 4.94 1.93
C SER A 30 0.52 4.75 1.53
N SER A 31 -0.34 5.74 1.79
CA SER A 31 -1.76 5.69 1.38
C SER A 31 -1.89 5.77 -0.13
N SER A 32 -1.16 6.70 -0.78
CA SER A 32 -1.14 6.84 -2.23
C SER A 32 -0.63 5.55 -2.90
N ALA A 33 0.45 4.95 -2.40
CA ALA A 33 0.98 3.69 -2.92
C ALA A 33 -0.04 2.54 -2.78
N ALA A 34 -0.72 2.43 -1.64
CA ALA A 34 -1.75 1.42 -1.44
C ALA A 34 -2.97 1.62 -2.36
N MET A 35 -3.37 2.87 -2.63
CA MET A 35 -4.44 3.18 -3.58
C MET A 35 -4.04 2.86 -5.02
N PHE A 36 -2.78 3.10 -5.41
CA PHE A 36 -2.27 2.69 -6.73
C PHE A 36 -2.39 1.17 -6.91
N LEU A 37 -1.97 0.38 -5.91
CA LEU A 37 -2.05 -1.08 -5.96
C LEU A 37 -3.49 -1.59 -6.01
N LYS A 38 -4.43 -0.90 -5.36
CA LYS A 38 -5.86 -1.24 -5.36
C LYS A 38 -6.47 -1.24 -6.76
N GLU A 39 -6.02 -0.36 -7.67
CA GLU A 39 -6.53 -0.33 -9.05
C GLU A 39 -6.26 -1.63 -9.83
N PHE A 40 -5.34 -2.48 -9.35
CA PHE A 40 -5.00 -3.76 -9.97
C PHE A 40 -5.67 -4.98 -9.32
N THR A 41 -6.55 -4.77 -8.32
CA THR A 41 -7.15 -5.89 -7.56
C THR A 41 -8.46 -6.40 -8.14
N ASN A 42 -8.99 -5.75 -9.19
CA ASN A 42 -10.23 -6.16 -9.90
C ASN A 42 -11.38 -6.49 -8.94
N ASP A 43 -11.65 -5.60 -7.97
CA ASP A 43 -12.72 -5.72 -6.96
C ASP A 43 -12.64 -6.95 -6.04
N ILE A 44 -11.50 -7.64 -6.00
CA ILE A 44 -11.22 -8.68 -5.02
C ILE A 44 -10.93 -8.02 -3.65
N GLU A 45 -11.35 -8.68 -2.57
CA GLU A 45 -11.00 -8.26 -1.21
C GLU A 45 -9.48 -8.06 -1.08
N TYR A 46 -9.09 -6.84 -0.71
CA TYR A 46 -7.71 -6.38 -0.75
C TYR A 46 -7.24 -5.87 0.61
N ILE A 47 -6.04 -6.29 0.98
CA ILE A 47 -5.32 -5.77 2.13
C ILE A 47 -3.86 -5.52 1.75
N HIS A 48 -3.33 -4.37 2.16
CA HIS A 48 -1.94 -4.00 2.00
C HIS A 48 -1.25 -3.93 3.36
N PHE A 49 -0.14 -4.65 3.51
CA PHE A 49 0.72 -4.55 4.68
C PHE A 49 1.98 -3.76 4.34
N ASP A 50 2.02 -2.49 4.73
CA ASP A 50 3.23 -1.67 4.64
C ASP A 50 4.14 -2.02 5.83
N ILE A 51 5.20 -2.78 5.55
CA ILE A 51 6.17 -3.26 6.54
C ILE A 51 7.52 -2.56 6.43
N ALA A 52 7.65 -1.53 5.58
CA ALA A 52 8.95 -0.90 5.31
C ALA A 52 9.63 -0.39 6.59
N GLY A 53 8.85 0.19 7.52
CA GLY A 53 9.38 0.69 8.79
C GLY A 53 9.58 -0.37 9.89
N THR A 54 9.13 -1.61 9.69
CA THR A 54 9.18 -2.69 10.71
C THR A 54 9.98 -3.90 10.28
N CYS A 55 10.54 -3.89 9.06
CA CYS A 55 11.19 -5.05 8.48
C CYS A 55 12.52 -5.40 9.15
N ASP A 56 13.22 -4.40 9.71
CA ASP A 56 14.51 -4.57 10.38
C ASP A 56 14.66 -3.72 11.65
N ILE A 57 15.52 -4.20 12.56
CA ILE A 57 16.05 -3.41 13.68
C ILE A 57 17.57 -3.61 13.71
N ASN A 58 18.32 -2.53 13.47
CA ASN A 58 19.78 -2.57 13.36
C ASN A 58 20.25 -3.64 12.35
N GLU A 59 19.68 -3.61 11.15
CA GLU A 59 19.98 -4.56 10.05
C GLU A 59 19.61 -6.02 10.35
N LYS A 60 18.94 -6.30 11.47
CA LYS A 60 18.43 -7.64 11.77
C LYS A 60 17.00 -7.77 11.28
N PRO A 61 16.69 -8.77 10.42
CA PRO A 61 15.35 -8.97 9.92
C PRO A 61 14.40 -9.41 11.04
N MET A 62 13.24 -8.74 11.12
CA MET A 62 12.26 -8.96 12.19
C MET A 62 11.15 -9.93 11.84
N PHE A 63 10.96 -10.24 10.56
CA PHE A 63 9.87 -11.09 10.06
C PHE A 63 8.49 -10.71 10.64
N PRO A 64 8.11 -9.41 10.66
CA PRO A 64 7.04 -8.90 11.51
C PRO A 64 5.65 -9.51 11.23
N MET A 65 5.42 -10.03 10.03
CA MET A 65 4.12 -10.53 9.59
C MET A 65 3.95 -12.06 9.69
N VAL A 66 5.00 -12.82 10.04
CA VAL A 66 4.93 -14.30 10.04
C VAL A 66 3.82 -14.79 10.97
N LYS A 67 3.86 -14.37 12.24
CA LYS A 67 2.84 -14.75 13.23
C LYS A 67 1.44 -14.30 12.82
N THR A 68 1.31 -13.03 12.42
CA THR A 68 0.02 -12.42 12.04
C THR A 68 -0.63 -13.13 10.86
N ILE A 69 0.13 -13.42 9.80
CA ILE A 69 -0.41 -14.12 8.62
C ILE A 69 -0.76 -15.57 8.97
N THR A 70 0.07 -16.26 9.76
CA THR A 70 -0.25 -17.61 10.22
C THR A 70 -1.55 -17.64 11.03
N GLU A 71 -1.73 -16.73 11.98
CA GLU A 71 -2.94 -16.63 12.80
C GLU A 71 -4.18 -16.22 11.98
N LEU A 72 -4.00 -15.41 10.93
CA LEU A 72 -5.09 -15.05 10.02
C LEU A 72 -5.56 -16.25 9.18
N LEU A 73 -4.64 -17.08 8.71
CA LEU A 73 -4.93 -18.24 7.86
C LEU A 73 -5.46 -19.46 8.62
N LEU A 74 -5.14 -19.57 9.92
CA LEU A 74 -5.57 -20.69 10.76
C LEU A 74 -6.93 -20.46 11.45
N LYS A 75 -7.53 -19.29 11.25
CA LYS A 75 -8.91 -19.00 11.63
C LYS A 75 -9.86 -19.35 10.50
#